data_AF-A0A1W9IGJ1-F1
#
_entry.id   AF-A0A1W9IGJ1-F1
#
_cell.length_a   1.000
_cell.length_b   1.000
_cell.length_c   1.000
_cell.angle_alpha   90.00
_cell.angle_beta   90.00
_cell.angle_gamma   90.00
#
_symmetry.space_group_name_H-M   'P 1'
#
loop_
_entity.id
_entity.type
_entity.pdbx_description
1 polymer ?
#
loop_
_entity_poly.entity_id
_entity_poly.type
_entity_poly.pdbx_seq_one_letter_code
_entity_poly.pdbx_strand_id
1 'polypeptide(L)'
;MHFCSRCLYTSHHPLHLVFDADGVCSGCRIHEEKDARDWSERSEKLKSIFDVYRNRSGRNYDCIVPVSGARDSYFIVHTVKNVYGLNPLLVTYNKQYNTDVGVRNLARLRTVFDCDLMTLTVNPDTVKRITRSTFRRFGSVYWHCLAGQTVYPVQIAVKFKIPLIVWGAHQGVDQVGMFSHDDEVEMTRRYRKQHDLMGYEAEDLIDEFDNVTAPDVTPYVYPDNRELEQVGVRGIYLNNYIRWDSRAQHESMIGKYGYETAPQTRTFDTYNDVDCWNYSDVHDYIKLLKHGFGKVVDHACREIRLRRMSRETAIDLVKPLLFAKPSNLTLLLDWLGITENAFHYVVDQHRNRQFWSRDDAWEWQFGVDLPQGWAQSGDPDQALPSVGEHRDFILTGKDASTDRADSYILIGKGTA
;
A
#
# COMPACT_ATOMS: atom_id res chain seq x y z
N MET A 1 8.02 26.02 2.68
CA MET A 1 7.18 24.84 2.43
C MET A 1 5.86 25.32 1.87
N HIS A 2 5.40 24.80 0.73
CA HIS A 2 4.09 25.15 0.19
C HIS A 2 3.07 24.09 0.60
N PHE A 3 1.90 24.51 1.07
CA PHE A 3 0.80 23.65 1.44
C PHE A 3 -0.29 23.72 0.37
N CYS A 4 -0.97 22.60 0.12
CA CYS A 4 -2.11 22.59 -0.79
C CYS A 4 -3.26 23.39 -0.17
N SER A 5 -3.90 24.24 -0.98
CA SER A 5 -5.04 25.04 -0.58
C SER A 5 -6.29 24.21 -0.28
N ARG A 6 -6.37 22.99 -0.85
CA ARG A 6 -7.48 22.05 -0.66
C ARG A 6 -7.20 20.95 0.36
N CYS A 7 -6.17 20.12 0.14
CA CYS A 7 -5.82 19.00 1.03
C CYS A 7 -4.60 19.29 1.92
N LEU A 8 -4.21 18.35 2.78
CA LEU A 8 -3.15 18.55 3.78
C LEU A 8 -1.72 18.25 3.26
N TYR A 9 -1.57 17.93 1.97
CA TYR A 9 -0.25 17.71 1.39
C TYR A 9 0.57 18.99 1.22
N THR A 10 1.89 18.79 1.14
CA THR A 10 2.87 19.86 0.97
C THR A 10 3.79 19.57 -0.20
N SER A 11 4.53 20.58 -0.65
CA SER A 11 5.54 20.46 -1.72
C SER A 11 6.69 19.51 -1.40
N HIS A 12 6.78 18.98 -0.18
CA HIS A 12 7.82 18.06 0.27
C HIS A 12 7.42 16.58 0.15
N HIS A 13 6.25 16.28 -0.42
CA HIS A 13 5.83 14.90 -0.65
C HIS A 13 6.87 14.15 -1.51
N PRO A 14 7.34 12.94 -1.11
CA PRO A 14 8.48 12.26 -1.73
C PRO A 14 8.24 11.79 -3.16
N LEU A 15 6.98 11.66 -3.58
CA LEU A 15 6.63 11.37 -4.98
C LEU A 15 6.50 12.62 -5.87
N HIS A 16 6.81 13.80 -5.33
CA HIS A 16 6.68 15.11 -5.96
C HIS A 16 5.23 15.47 -6.33
N LEU A 17 4.84 16.70 -6.01
CA LEU A 17 3.53 17.26 -6.34
C LEU A 17 3.73 18.51 -7.19
N VAL A 18 2.89 18.69 -8.19
CA VAL A 18 2.79 19.95 -8.95
C VAL A 18 1.67 20.77 -8.34
N PHE A 19 1.87 22.08 -8.22
CA PHE A 19 0.86 23.02 -7.72
C PHE A 19 0.49 23.97 -8.85
N ASP A 20 -0.80 24.24 -8.99
CA ASP A 20 -1.30 25.23 -9.92
C ASP A 20 -1.31 26.66 -9.32
N ALA A 21 -1.85 27.61 -10.09
CA ALA A 21 -1.94 29.01 -9.68
C ALA A 21 -2.87 29.24 -8.48
N ASP A 22 -3.83 28.34 -8.24
CA ASP A 22 -4.76 28.39 -7.10
C ASP A 22 -4.19 27.68 -5.86
N GLY A 23 -2.93 27.22 -5.92
CA GLY A 23 -2.28 26.49 -4.85
C GLY A 23 -2.82 25.07 -4.65
N VAL A 24 -3.57 24.53 -5.61
CA VAL A 24 -4.12 23.16 -5.55
C VAL A 24 -3.09 22.18 -6.11
N CYS A 25 -2.84 21.09 -5.38
CA CYS A 25 -1.87 20.08 -5.81
C CYS A 25 -2.42 19.11 -6.86
N SER A 26 -1.52 18.54 -7.66
CA SER A 26 -1.83 17.56 -8.71
C SER A 26 -2.71 16.41 -8.22
N GLY A 27 -2.45 15.88 -7.03
CA GLY A 27 -3.27 14.81 -6.44
C GLY A 27 -4.72 15.21 -6.16
N CYS A 28 -4.99 16.49 -5.92
CA CYS A 28 -6.36 17.00 -5.82
C CYS A 28 -7.01 17.15 -7.19
N ARG A 29 -6.28 17.65 -8.19
CA ARG A 29 -6.79 17.84 -9.56
C ARG A 29 -7.10 16.51 -10.26
N ILE A 30 -6.18 15.55 -10.22
CA ILE A 30 -6.41 14.23 -10.84
C ILE A 30 -7.60 13.51 -10.17
N HIS A 31 -7.84 13.74 -8.88
CA HIS A 31 -8.98 13.15 -8.21
C HIS A 31 -10.33 13.73 -8.68
N GLU A 32 -10.38 14.96 -9.18
CA GLU A 32 -11.59 15.56 -9.77
C GLU A 32 -12.02 14.84 -11.06
N GLU A 33 -11.07 14.26 -11.80
CA GLU A 33 -11.39 13.47 -13.00
C GLU A 33 -12.34 12.31 -12.70
N LYS A 34 -12.29 11.77 -11.48
CA LYS A 34 -13.18 10.67 -11.06
C LYS A 34 -14.65 11.08 -11.01
N ASP A 35 -14.92 12.37 -10.80
CA ASP A 35 -16.28 12.89 -10.68
C ASP A 35 -16.81 13.42 -12.03
N ALA A 36 -15.91 13.75 -12.97
CA ALA A 36 -16.27 14.20 -14.32
C ALA A 36 -16.38 13.06 -15.34
N ARG A 37 -15.81 11.88 -15.06
CA ARG A 37 -15.70 10.78 -16.01
C ARG A 37 -16.91 9.84 -15.97
N ASP A 38 -17.30 9.37 -17.16
CA ASP A 38 -18.18 8.21 -17.32
C ASP A 38 -17.40 6.90 -17.10
N TRP A 39 -17.67 6.24 -15.98
CA TRP A 39 -17.04 4.96 -15.64
C TRP A 39 -17.64 3.76 -16.37
N SER A 40 -18.79 3.91 -17.03
CA SER A 40 -19.39 2.82 -17.81
C SER A 40 -18.58 2.52 -19.07
N GLU A 41 -18.12 3.53 -19.80
CA GLU A 41 -17.23 3.35 -20.95
C GLU A 41 -15.91 2.66 -20.55
N ARG A 42 -15.35 3.06 -19.40
CA ARG A 42 -14.12 2.50 -18.85
C ARG A 42 -14.30 1.04 -18.39
N SER A 43 -15.42 0.71 -17.79
CA SER A 43 -15.83 -0.67 -17.47
C SER A 43 -15.91 -1.53 -18.73
N GLU A 44 -16.44 -0.98 -19.82
CA GLU A 44 -16.66 -1.73 -21.07
C GLU A 44 -15.33 -1.97 -21.80
N LYS A 45 -14.41 -1.00 -21.72
CA LYS A 45 -13.03 -1.18 -22.14
C LYS A 45 -12.33 -2.27 -21.31
N LEU A 46 -12.50 -2.27 -19.99
CA LEU A 46 -11.93 -3.32 -19.13
C LEU A 46 -12.47 -4.71 -19.48
N LYS A 47 -13.78 -4.82 -19.71
CA LYS A 47 -14.41 -6.06 -20.19
C LYS A 47 -13.75 -6.55 -21.49
N SER A 48 -13.54 -5.63 -22.44
CA SER A 48 -12.91 -5.93 -23.72
C SER A 48 -11.47 -6.44 -23.54
N ILE A 49 -10.70 -5.84 -22.62
CA ILE A 49 -9.36 -6.31 -22.25
C ILE A 49 -9.45 -7.74 -21.70
N PHE A 50 -10.32 -7.97 -20.72
CA PHE A 50 -10.47 -9.29 -20.11
C PHE A 50 -10.88 -10.38 -21.10
N ASP A 51 -11.80 -10.09 -22.02
CA ASP A 51 -12.25 -11.06 -23.02
C ASP A 51 -11.12 -11.52 -23.96
N VAL A 52 -10.09 -10.69 -24.17
CA VAL A 52 -8.87 -11.08 -24.91
C VAL A 52 -8.01 -12.08 -24.13
N TYR A 53 -7.93 -11.93 -22.79
CA TYR A 53 -7.05 -12.72 -21.94
C TYR A 53 -7.69 -13.99 -21.37
N ARG A 54 -9.00 -14.18 -21.54
CA ARG A 54 -9.68 -15.41 -21.13
C ARG A 54 -9.03 -16.65 -21.77
N ASN A 55 -8.65 -17.59 -20.93
CA ASN A 55 -8.10 -18.86 -21.34
C ASN A 55 -9.20 -19.76 -21.91
N ARG A 56 -9.30 -19.80 -23.24
CA ARG A 56 -10.30 -20.62 -23.94
C ARG A 56 -10.11 -22.13 -23.76
N SER A 57 -8.93 -22.57 -23.32
CA SER A 57 -8.65 -24.00 -23.14
C SER A 57 -9.12 -24.54 -21.80
N GLY A 58 -9.39 -23.67 -20.81
CA GLY A 58 -9.74 -24.06 -19.44
C GLY A 58 -8.60 -24.75 -18.67
N ARG A 59 -7.39 -24.83 -19.24
CA ARG A 59 -6.24 -25.54 -18.66
C ARG A 59 -5.27 -24.63 -17.89
N ASN A 60 -5.49 -23.33 -17.90
CA ASN A 60 -4.67 -22.35 -17.20
C ASN A 60 -5.57 -21.21 -16.68
N TYR A 61 -5.00 -20.35 -15.84
CA TYR A 61 -5.68 -19.16 -15.31
C TYR A 61 -5.78 -18.06 -16.37
N ASP A 62 -6.77 -17.19 -16.22
CA ASP A 62 -7.00 -16.05 -17.11
C ASP A 62 -6.07 -14.89 -16.77
N CYS A 63 -5.76 -14.72 -15.48
CA CYS A 63 -4.92 -13.64 -14.97
C CYS A 63 -4.32 -13.99 -13.61
N ILE A 64 -3.37 -13.17 -13.17
CA ILE A 64 -2.85 -13.16 -11.80
C ILE A 64 -3.44 -11.99 -11.04
N VAL A 65 -3.86 -12.23 -9.80
CA VAL A 65 -4.27 -11.18 -8.86
C VAL A 65 -3.36 -11.22 -7.63
N PRO A 66 -2.52 -10.20 -7.43
CA PRO A 66 -1.72 -10.04 -6.21
C PRO A 66 -2.63 -9.74 -5.01
N VAL A 67 -2.49 -10.49 -3.92
CA VAL A 67 -3.33 -10.35 -2.71
C VAL A 67 -2.48 -10.37 -1.43
N SER A 68 -2.94 -9.68 -0.40
CA SER A 68 -2.39 -9.81 0.97
C SER A 68 -3.41 -10.23 2.01
N GLY A 69 -4.70 -10.25 1.65
CA GLY A 69 -5.79 -10.38 2.61
C GLY A 69 -6.19 -9.06 3.28
N ALA A 70 -5.43 -7.96 3.07
CA ALA A 70 -5.87 -6.62 3.41
C ALA A 70 -5.91 -5.70 2.19
N ARG A 71 -6.06 -4.39 2.44
CA ARG A 71 -6.29 -3.38 1.41
C ARG A 71 -7.45 -3.81 0.51
N ASP A 72 -7.35 -3.45 -0.75
CA ASP A 72 -8.40 -3.68 -1.74
C ASP A 72 -8.43 -5.13 -2.27
N SER A 73 -7.69 -6.09 -1.66
CA SER A 73 -7.56 -7.47 -2.15
C SER A 73 -8.92 -8.13 -2.40
N TYR A 74 -9.86 -8.02 -1.44
CA TYR A 74 -11.20 -8.59 -1.58
C TYR A 74 -11.97 -7.95 -2.74
N PHE A 75 -11.87 -6.64 -2.90
CA PHE A 75 -12.55 -5.91 -3.96
C PHE A 75 -12.00 -6.26 -5.34
N ILE A 76 -10.68 -6.39 -5.47
CA ILE A 76 -10.02 -6.78 -6.72
C ILE A 76 -10.47 -8.19 -7.12
N VAL A 77 -10.40 -9.15 -6.20
CA VAL A 77 -10.81 -10.54 -6.48
C VAL A 77 -12.30 -10.65 -6.76
N HIS A 78 -13.15 -9.95 -6.00
CA HIS A 78 -14.59 -9.87 -6.28
C HIS A 78 -14.86 -9.34 -7.68
N THR A 79 -14.22 -8.24 -8.04
CA THR A 79 -14.35 -7.62 -9.35
C THR A 79 -13.93 -8.60 -10.46
N VAL A 80 -12.71 -9.13 -10.39
CA VAL A 80 -12.16 -10.01 -11.42
C VAL A 80 -12.96 -11.31 -11.55
N LYS A 81 -13.24 -11.99 -10.43
CA LYS A 81 -13.90 -13.31 -10.45
C LYS A 81 -15.42 -13.24 -10.55
N ASN A 82 -16.08 -12.42 -9.75
CA ASN A 82 -17.54 -12.46 -9.64
C ASN A 82 -18.24 -11.45 -10.55
N VAL A 83 -17.65 -10.27 -10.77
CA VAL A 83 -18.24 -9.26 -11.67
C VAL A 83 -17.89 -9.59 -13.13
N TYR A 84 -16.61 -9.86 -13.41
CA TYR A 84 -16.16 -10.14 -14.77
C TYR A 84 -16.04 -11.64 -15.09
N GLY A 85 -16.14 -12.55 -14.12
CA GLY A 85 -16.18 -13.99 -14.43
C GLY A 85 -14.85 -14.58 -14.90
N LEU A 86 -13.70 -14.01 -14.51
CA LEU A 86 -12.39 -14.59 -14.82
C LEU A 86 -12.03 -15.66 -13.79
N ASN A 87 -11.09 -16.55 -14.16
CA ASN A 87 -10.44 -17.50 -13.28
C ASN A 87 -9.03 -17.00 -12.88
N PRO A 88 -8.88 -16.24 -11.78
CA PRO A 88 -7.59 -15.70 -11.36
C PRO A 88 -6.75 -16.71 -10.58
N LEU A 89 -5.44 -16.70 -10.80
CA LEU A 89 -4.46 -17.23 -9.84
C LEU A 89 -4.13 -16.15 -8.81
N LEU A 90 -4.39 -16.42 -7.53
CA LEU A 90 -3.98 -15.51 -6.47
C LEU A 90 -2.50 -15.70 -6.18
N VAL A 91 -1.78 -14.60 -6.00
CA VAL A 91 -0.34 -14.63 -5.69
C VAL A 91 -0.06 -13.72 -4.50
N THR A 92 0.67 -14.23 -3.51
CA THR A 92 1.00 -13.48 -2.31
C THR A 92 2.46 -13.67 -1.89
N TYR A 93 3.06 -12.60 -1.38
CA TYR A 93 4.37 -12.63 -0.75
C TYR A 93 4.19 -12.45 0.76
N ASN A 94 4.68 -13.39 1.53
CA ASN A 94 4.63 -13.34 2.99
C ASN A 94 5.66 -12.35 3.52
N LYS A 95 5.17 -11.18 3.95
CA LYS A 95 5.97 -10.10 4.54
C LYS A 95 6.50 -10.38 5.94
N GLN A 96 6.08 -11.47 6.59
CA GLN A 96 6.47 -11.86 7.96
C GLN A 96 6.08 -10.91 9.09
N TYR A 97 5.54 -9.73 8.78
CA TYR A 97 4.99 -8.78 9.75
C TYR A 97 3.49 -8.97 9.99
N ASN A 98 3.00 -10.20 9.85
CA ASN A 98 1.57 -10.48 9.77
C ASN A 98 0.88 -10.28 11.12
N THR A 99 -0.36 -9.80 11.10
CA THR A 99 -1.28 -9.84 12.24
C THR A 99 -2.15 -11.09 12.17
N ASP A 100 -2.77 -11.44 13.30
CA ASP A 100 -3.76 -12.52 13.35
C ASP A 100 -4.97 -12.21 12.44
N VAL A 101 -5.43 -10.96 12.42
CA VAL A 101 -6.49 -10.46 11.53
C VAL A 101 -6.11 -10.64 10.05
N GLY A 102 -4.88 -10.28 9.67
CA GLY A 102 -4.39 -10.43 8.31
C GLY A 102 -4.35 -11.88 7.85
N VAL A 103 -3.87 -12.78 8.71
CA VAL A 103 -3.84 -14.22 8.43
C VAL A 103 -5.25 -14.78 8.25
N ARG A 104 -6.20 -14.40 9.11
CA ARG A 104 -7.61 -14.82 8.96
C ARG A 104 -8.25 -14.26 7.70
N ASN A 105 -8.04 -12.99 7.39
CA ASN A 105 -8.57 -12.39 6.17
C ASN A 105 -7.99 -13.04 4.91
N LEU A 106 -6.70 -13.35 4.85
CA LEU A 106 -6.12 -14.03 3.68
C LEU A 106 -6.68 -15.46 3.53
N ALA A 107 -6.83 -16.19 4.64
CA ALA A 107 -7.45 -17.51 4.63
C ALA A 107 -8.91 -17.45 4.16
N ARG A 108 -9.69 -16.49 4.69
CA ARG A 108 -11.10 -16.27 4.30
C ARG A 108 -11.23 -15.83 2.85
N LEU A 109 -10.36 -14.95 2.36
CA LEU A 109 -10.35 -14.52 0.96
C LEU A 109 -10.23 -15.73 0.03
N ARG A 110 -9.24 -16.59 0.26
CA ARG A 110 -9.04 -17.79 -0.56
C ARG A 110 -10.25 -18.72 -0.55
N THR A 111 -10.86 -18.97 0.61
CA THR A 111 -11.97 -19.92 0.73
C THR A 111 -13.28 -19.38 0.17
N VAL A 112 -13.59 -18.10 0.44
CA VAL A 112 -14.83 -17.46 -0.01
C VAL A 112 -14.87 -17.31 -1.53
N PHE A 113 -13.73 -16.98 -2.14
CA PHE A 113 -13.64 -16.86 -3.59
C PHE A 113 -13.29 -18.17 -4.28
N ASP A 114 -12.99 -19.26 -3.56
CA ASP A 114 -12.59 -20.55 -4.12
C ASP A 114 -11.52 -20.41 -5.23
N CYS A 115 -10.41 -19.76 -4.89
CA CYS A 115 -9.29 -19.52 -5.81
C CYS A 115 -8.01 -20.21 -5.34
N ASP A 116 -7.21 -20.66 -6.30
CA ASP A 116 -5.86 -21.13 -6.01
C ASP A 116 -4.97 -19.96 -5.55
N LEU A 117 -4.06 -20.24 -4.62
CA LEU A 117 -3.16 -19.26 -4.04
C LEU A 117 -1.72 -19.78 -4.04
N MET A 118 -0.82 -19.02 -4.64
CA MET A 118 0.62 -19.22 -4.52
C MET A 118 1.22 -18.26 -3.51
N THR A 119 1.93 -18.80 -2.52
CA THR A 119 2.60 -18.02 -1.48
C THR A 119 4.11 -18.18 -1.56
N LEU A 120 4.85 -17.07 -1.64
CA LEU A 120 6.29 -17.05 -1.41
C LEU A 120 6.58 -16.65 0.03
N THR A 121 7.23 -17.53 0.79
CA THR A 121 7.81 -17.21 2.09
C THR A 121 9.31 -17.38 2.01
N VAL A 122 10.03 -16.26 2.07
CA VAL A 122 11.51 -16.25 2.09
C VAL A 122 12.01 -16.64 3.48
N ASN A 123 13.18 -17.26 3.56
CA ASN A 123 13.81 -17.60 4.84
C ASN A 123 13.89 -16.35 5.75
N PRO A 124 13.40 -16.39 7.01
CA PRO A 124 13.42 -15.24 7.92
C PRO A 124 14.79 -14.60 8.11
N ASP A 125 15.88 -15.37 8.17
CA ASP A 125 17.23 -14.82 8.35
C ASP A 125 17.69 -14.04 7.13
N THR A 126 17.34 -14.49 5.92
CA THR A 126 17.56 -13.73 4.68
C THR A 126 16.77 -12.42 4.71
N VAL A 127 15.49 -12.46 5.11
CA VAL A 127 14.68 -11.23 5.22
C VAL A 127 15.27 -10.28 6.27
N LYS A 128 15.68 -10.77 7.44
CA LYS A 128 16.33 -9.96 8.48
C LYS A 128 17.62 -9.30 7.99
N ARG A 129 18.46 -10.02 7.25
CA ARG A 129 19.69 -9.46 6.64
C ARG A 129 19.34 -8.32 5.68
N ILE A 130 18.41 -8.56 4.76
CA ILE A 130 17.95 -7.54 3.80
C ILE A 130 17.35 -6.33 4.52
N THR A 131 16.47 -6.55 5.51
CA THR A 131 15.85 -5.47 6.27
C THR A 131 16.89 -4.65 7.03
N ARG A 132 17.90 -5.26 7.65
CA ARG A 132 19.01 -4.52 8.29
C ARG A 132 19.81 -3.69 7.28
N SER A 133 20.12 -4.26 6.11
CA SER A 133 20.81 -3.56 5.03
C SER A 133 19.99 -2.35 4.54
N THR A 134 18.71 -2.53 4.22
CA THR A 134 17.85 -1.45 3.70
C THR A 134 17.52 -0.42 4.77
N PHE A 135 17.46 -0.82 6.04
CA PHE A 135 17.28 0.09 7.15
C PHE A 135 18.52 0.99 7.32
N ARG A 136 19.73 0.41 7.30
CA ARG A 136 20.98 1.17 7.34
C ARG A 136 21.11 2.09 6.13
N ARG A 137 20.92 1.57 4.92
CA ARG A 137 21.20 2.29 3.67
C ARG A 137 20.15 3.33 3.32
N PHE A 138 18.88 3.03 3.55
CA PHE A 138 17.76 3.83 3.04
C PHE A 138 16.84 4.34 4.15
N GLY A 139 17.04 3.95 5.41
CA GLY A 139 16.09 4.23 6.47
C GLY A 139 14.74 3.57 6.17
N SER A 140 14.73 2.31 5.72
CA SER A 140 13.50 1.59 5.40
C SER A 140 13.55 0.14 5.88
N VAL A 141 12.55 -0.22 6.69
CA VAL A 141 12.30 -1.60 7.14
C VAL A 141 11.32 -2.35 6.22
N TYR A 142 10.83 -1.68 5.18
CA TYR A 142 9.71 -2.16 4.34
C TYR A 142 10.12 -2.46 2.90
N TRP A 143 11.39 -2.27 2.53
CA TRP A 143 11.86 -2.48 1.16
C TRP A 143 11.57 -3.91 0.66
N HIS A 144 11.85 -4.94 1.47
CA HIS A 144 11.61 -6.33 1.07
C HIS A 144 10.12 -6.63 0.87
N CYS A 145 9.23 -5.96 1.62
CA CYS A 145 7.78 -6.08 1.47
C CYS A 145 7.36 -5.58 0.09
N LEU A 146 7.79 -4.35 -0.27
CA LEU A 146 7.50 -3.73 -1.56
C LEU A 146 8.11 -4.54 -2.70
N ALA A 147 9.38 -4.93 -2.58
CA ALA A 147 10.09 -5.68 -3.60
C ALA A 147 9.43 -7.03 -3.86
N GLY A 148 9.15 -7.82 -2.81
CA GLY A 148 8.55 -9.14 -2.90
C GLY A 148 7.12 -9.13 -3.44
N GLN A 149 6.28 -8.23 -2.94
CA GLN A 149 4.87 -8.12 -3.37
C GLN A 149 4.71 -7.70 -4.83
N THR A 150 5.65 -6.92 -5.36
CA THR A 150 5.58 -6.42 -6.74
C THR A 150 6.28 -7.33 -7.75
N VAL A 151 7.30 -8.10 -7.33
CA VAL A 151 8.05 -8.98 -8.24
C VAL A 151 7.50 -10.40 -8.32
N TYR A 152 7.02 -10.96 -7.21
CA TYR A 152 6.58 -12.35 -7.18
C TYR A 152 5.41 -12.62 -8.14
N PRO A 153 4.38 -11.77 -8.25
CA PRO A 153 3.35 -11.91 -9.29
C PRO A 153 3.91 -11.94 -10.71
N VAL A 154 4.95 -11.15 -11.00
CA VAL A 154 5.59 -11.10 -12.32
C VAL A 154 6.40 -12.39 -12.58
N GLN A 155 7.11 -12.90 -11.58
CA GLN A 155 7.79 -14.19 -11.67
C GLN A 155 6.81 -15.33 -11.93
N ILE A 156 5.65 -15.33 -11.26
CA ILE A 156 4.59 -16.33 -11.49
C ILE A 156 3.97 -16.16 -12.89
N ALA A 157 3.77 -14.93 -13.35
CA ALA A 157 3.29 -14.64 -14.71
C ALA A 157 4.19 -15.28 -15.77
N VAL A 158 5.50 -15.10 -15.65
CA VAL A 158 6.49 -15.70 -16.55
C VAL A 158 6.48 -17.23 -16.42
N LYS A 159 6.57 -17.76 -15.19
CA LYS A 159 6.69 -19.20 -14.92
C LYS A 159 5.50 -20.01 -15.42
N PHE A 160 4.29 -19.49 -15.25
CA PHE A 160 3.04 -20.15 -15.65
C PHE A 160 2.51 -19.66 -17.00
N LYS A 161 3.23 -18.75 -17.67
CA LYS A 161 2.85 -18.15 -18.94
C LYS A 161 1.44 -17.52 -18.88
N ILE A 162 1.18 -16.76 -17.81
CA ILE A 162 -0.07 -16.03 -17.60
C ILE A 162 0.21 -14.55 -17.92
N PRO A 163 -0.22 -14.04 -19.07
CA PRO A 163 0.21 -12.73 -19.56
C PRO A 163 -0.42 -11.54 -18.84
N LEU A 164 -1.58 -11.71 -18.18
CA LEU A 164 -2.28 -10.60 -17.52
C LEU A 164 -2.09 -10.64 -16.01
N ILE A 165 -1.65 -9.53 -15.43
CA ILE A 165 -1.68 -9.26 -13.99
C ILE A 165 -2.64 -8.11 -13.73
N VAL A 166 -3.55 -8.27 -12.77
CA VAL A 166 -4.54 -7.25 -12.39
C VAL A 166 -4.21 -6.72 -11.00
N TRP A 167 -3.82 -5.45 -10.94
CA TRP A 167 -3.50 -4.72 -9.72
C TRP A 167 -4.68 -3.85 -9.26
N GLY A 168 -4.63 -3.38 -8.01
CA GLY A 168 -5.64 -2.47 -7.44
C GLY A 168 -5.52 -1.04 -7.95
N ALA A 169 -5.12 -0.13 -7.08
CA ALA A 169 -4.86 1.26 -7.44
C ALA A 169 -3.38 1.54 -7.69
N HIS A 170 -3.11 2.29 -8.76
CA HIS A 170 -1.80 2.87 -9.00
C HIS A 170 -1.57 4.10 -8.09
N GLN A 171 -0.56 4.04 -7.21
CA GLN A 171 -0.26 5.08 -6.24
C GLN A 171 0.02 6.44 -6.89
N GLY A 172 0.75 6.47 -8.01
CA GLY A 172 1.04 7.71 -8.72
C GLY A 172 -0.22 8.42 -9.21
N VAL A 173 -1.25 7.69 -9.62
CA VAL A 173 -2.54 8.27 -10.05
C VAL A 173 -3.33 8.70 -8.82
N ASP A 174 -3.58 7.77 -7.90
CA ASP A 174 -4.57 7.97 -6.83
C ASP A 174 -4.07 8.88 -5.69
N GLN A 175 -2.78 8.79 -5.33
CA GLN A 175 -2.23 9.50 -4.20
C GLN A 175 -1.74 10.91 -4.58
N VAL A 176 -0.97 11.04 -5.66
CA VAL A 176 -0.27 12.30 -5.96
C VAL A 176 -0.59 12.91 -7.31
N GLY A 177 -1.40 12.25 -8.14
CA GLY A 177 -1.73 12.76 -9.47
C GLY A 177 -0.49 12.97 -10.35
N MET A 178 0.48 12.05 -10.24
CA MET A 178 1.65 11.99 -11.13
C MET A 178 1.24 11.66 -12.57
N PHE A 179 0.13 10.94 -12.72
CA PHE A 179 -0.46 10.56 -13.99
C PHE A 179 -1.95 10.86 -13.93
N SER A 180 -2.52 11.22 -15.07
CA SER A 180 -3.96 11.26 -15.28
C SER A 180 -4.51 9.83 -15.40
N HIS A 181 -5.79 9.64 -15.14
CA HIS A 181 -6.45 8.38 -15.47
C HIS A 181 -6.53 8.16 -17.00
N ASP A 182 -6.39 9.21 -17.82
CA ASP A 182 -6.34 9.09 -19.29
C ASP A 182 -5.01 8.52 -19.79
N ASP A 183 -3.94 8.58 -18.99
CA ASP A 183 -2.65 7.96 -19.32
C ASP A 183 -2.70 6.42 -19.27
N GLU A 184 -3.72 5.85 -18.60
CA GLU A 184 -3.93 4.39 -18.47
C GLU A 184 -2.68 3.62 -18.03
N VAL A 185 -1.92 4.20 -17.10
CA VAL A 185 -0.62 3.67 -16.71
C VAL A 185 -0.68 2.20 -16.31
N GLU A 186 0.29 1.44 -16.80
CA GLU A 186 0.50 0.03 -16.48
C GLU A 186 1.74 -0.15 -15.60
N MET A 187 1.81 -1.30 -14.92
CA MET A 187 2.96 -1.65 -14.10
C MET A 187 4.21 -1.72 -14.98
N THR A 188 5.26 -1.01 -14.58
CA THR A 188 6.57 -1.08 -15.23
C THR A 188 7.67 -1.31 -14.21
N ARG A 189 8.72 -2.04 -14.60
CA ARG A 189 9.95 -2.18 -13.80
C ARG A 189 10.53 -0.80 -13.44
N ARG A 190 10.44 0.16 -14.37
CA ARG A 190 10.92 1.53 -14.16
C ARG A 190 10.20 2.24 -13.02
N TYR A 191 8.86 2.28 -13.04
CA TYR A 191 8.09 2.92 -11.97
C TYR A 191 8.40 2.25 -10.63
N ARG A 192 8.39 0.91 -10.59
CA ARG A 192 8.75 0.12 -9.41
C ARG A 192 10.11 0.52 -8.84
N LYS A 193 11.16 0.56 -9.66
CA LYS A 193 12.51 0.97 -9.22
C LYS A 193 12.51 2.42 -8.69
N GLN A 194 11.94 3.34 -9.44
CA GLN A 194 12.05 4.78 -9.17
C GLN A 194 11.21 5.24 -7.97
N HIS A 195 10.02 4.64 -7.77
CA HIS A 195 9.04 5.14 -6.80
C HIS A 195 8.74 4.16 -5.67
N ASP A 196 8.70 2.85 -5.94
CA ASP A 196 8.36 1.87 -4.91
C ASP A 196 9.61 1.41 -4.14
N LEU A 197 10.74 1.23 -4.83
CA LEU A 197 11.95 0.64 -4.27
C LEU A 197 13.06 1.62 -3.94
N MET A 198 12.70 2.89 -3.75
CA MET A 198 13.63 3.94 -3.30
C MET A 198 14.83 4.12 -4.23
N GLY A 199 14.71 3.74 -5.51
CA GLY A 199 15.77 3.81 -6.52
C GLY A 199 16.62 2.55 -6.67
N TYR A 200 16.39 1.49 -5.89
CA TYR A 200 17.25 0.31 -5.81
C TYR A 200 16.52 -0.97 -6.24
N GLU A 201 17.20 -1.80 -7.01
CA GLU A 201 16.77 -3.17 -7.36
C GLU A 201 17.44 -4.21 -6.44
N ALA A 202 17.01 -5.46 -6.56
CA ALA A 202 17.50 -6.56 -5.72
C ALA A 202 19.02 -6.72 -5.80
N GLU A 203 19.57 -6.61 -7.00
CA GLU A 203 20.99 -6.75 -7.30
C GLU A 203 21.82 -5.62 -6.66
N ASP A 204 21.22 -4.43 -6.46
CA ASP A 204 21.88 -3.29 -5.83
C ASP A 204 22.08 -3.51 -4.31
N LEU A 205 21.46 -4.55 -3.73
CA LEU A 205 21.59 -4.89 -2.30
C LEU A 205 22.77 -5.79 -1.98
N ILE A 206 23.39 -6.43 -2.98
CA ILE A 206 24.54 -7.30 -2.78
C ILE A 206 25.70 -6.47 -2.23
N ASP A 207 26.17 -6.83 -1.04
CA ASP A 207 27.14 -6.05 -0.28
C ASP A 207 27.86 -6.94 0.74
N GLU A 208 29.19 -6.85 0.79
CA GLU A 208 30.01 -7.62 1.74
C GLU A 208 29.83 -7.11 3.16
N PHE A 209 29.64 -5.79 3.35
CA PHE A 209 29.53 -5.19 4.68
C PHE A 209 28.25 -5.64 5.40
N ASP A 210 27.10 -5.64 4.71
CA ASP A 210 25.85 -6.15 5.25
C ASP A 210 25.70 -7.69 5.15
N ASN A 211 26.71 -8.37 4.57
CA ASN A 211 26.70 -9.81 4.27
C ASN A 211 25.43 -10.24 3.50
N VAL A 212 25.06 -9.45 2.49
CA VAL A 212 23.95 -9.75 1.57
C VAL A 212 24.53 -10.33 0.30
N THR A 213 24.18 -11.57 0.00
CA THR A 213 24.75 -12.32 -1.13
C THR A 213 23.77 -12.45 -2.29
N ALA A 214 24.24 -12.87 -3.48
CA ALA A 214 23.36 -13.09 -4.63
C ALA A 214 22.18 -14.06 -4.33
N PRO A 215 22.39 -15.21 -3.64
CA PRO A 215 21.28 -16.08 -3.23
C PRO A 215 20.22 -15.40 -2.34
N ASP A 216 20.62 -14.45 -1.50
CA ASP A 216 19.70 -13.73 -0.62
C ASP A 216 18.70 -12.87 -1.39
N VAL A 217 19.16 -12.27 -2.49
CA VAL A 217 18.36 -11.32 -3.28
C VAL A 217 17.58 -11.98 -4.41
N THR A 218 17.90 -13.23 -4.78
CA THR A 218 17.21 -14.01 -5.83
C THR A 218 15.68 -13.95 -5.76
N PRO A 219 15.01 -14.08 -4.59
CA PRO A 219 13.55 -14.00 -4.52
C PRO A 219 12.97 -12.65 -4.98
N TYR A 220 13.80 -11.61 -5.02
CA TYR A 220 13.41 -10.24 -5.34
C TYR A 220 13.83 -9.79 -6.75
N VAL A 221 14.58 -10.64 -7.48
CA VAL A 221 15.09 -10.33 -8.83
C VAL A 221 13.93 -10.29 -9.81
N TYR A 222 13.86 -9.20 -10.56
CA TYR A 222 12.83 -8.99 -11.58
C TYR A 222 13.16 -9.81 -12.84
N PRO A 223 12.18 -10.50 -13.45
CA PRO A 223 12.39 -11.22 -14.70
C PRO A 223 13.00 -10.34 -15.80
N ASP A 224 13.79 -10.92 -16.69
CA ASP A 224 14.43 -10.15 -17.74
C ASP A 224 13.43 -9.78 -18.86
N ASN A 225 13.82 -8.80 -19.71
CA ASN A 225 12.92 -8.32 -20.76
C ASN A 225 12.56 -9.41 -21.79
N ARG A 226 13.45 -10.39 -22.04
CA ARG A 226 13.18 -11.47 -22.99
C ARG A 226 12.14 -12.44 -22.43
N GLU A 227 12.23 -12.78 -21.15
CA GLU A 227 11.24 -13.60 -20.47
C GLU A 227 9.85 -12.94 -20.46
N LEU A 228 9.80 -11.62 -20.20
CA LEU A 228 8.57 -10.84 -20.21
C LEU A 228 7.96 -10.75 -21.61
N GLU A 229 8.78 -10.49 -22.63
CA GLU A 229 8.35 -10.39 -24.03
C GLU A 229 7.84 -11.73 -24.57
N GLN A 230 8.50 -12.84 -24.23
CA GLN A 230 8.08 -14.18 -24.65
C GLN A 230 6.67 -14.55 -24.18
N VAL A 231 6.27 -14.08 -23.00
CA VAL A 231 4.92 -14.31 -22.46
C VAL A 231 3.96 -13.18 -22.83
N GLY A 232 4.46 -11.95 -23.05
CA GLY A 232 3.65 -10.76 -23.24
C GLY A 232 3.04 -10.25 -21.93
N VAL A 233 3.81 -10.27 -20.84
CA VAL A 233 3.32 -9.91 -19.50
C VAL A 233 2.93 -8.43 -19.46
N ARG A 234 1.70 -8.15 -19.04
CA ARG A 234 1.15 -6.82 -18.79
C ARG A 234 0.50 -6.75 -17.41
N GLY A 235 0.69 -5.62 -16.73
CA GLY A 235 0.09 -5.36 -15.44
C GLY A 235 -0.84 -4.15 -15.49
N ILE A 236 -2.15 -4.37 -15.49
CA ILE A 236 -3.13 -3.28 -15.51
C ILE A 236 -3.59 -2.93 -14.09
N TYR A 237 -3.95 -1.67 -13.85
CA TYR A 237 -4.55 -1.24 -12.59
C TYR A 237 -6.05 -1.01 -12.74
N LEU A 238 -6.84 -1.56 -11.81
CA LEU A 238 -8.30 -1.41 -11.84
C LEU A 238 -8.75 0.05 -11.66
N ASN A 239 -7.98 0.89 -10.97
CA ASN A 239 -8.33 2.30 -10.81
C ASN A 239 -8.26 3.13 -12.11
N ASN A 240 -7.74 2.58 -13.22
CA ASN A 240 -7.86 3.19 -14.55
C ASN A 240 -9.25 2.96 -15.16
N TYR A 241 -9.97 1.95 -14.69
CA TYR A 241 -11.19 1.46 -15.33
C TYR A 241 -12.44 1.54 -14.45
N ILE A 242 -12.25 1.62 -13.13
CA ILE A 242 -13.31 1.63 -12.14
C ILE A 242 -13.07 2.79 -11.19
N ARG A 243 -14.16 3.48 -10.82
CA ARG A 243 -14.09 4.56 -9.84
C ARG A 243 -13.54 4.04 -8.52
N TRP A 244 -12.33 4.47 -8.20
CA TRP A 244 -11.64 3.99 -7.01
C TRP A 244 -12.05 4.77 -5.75
N ASP A 245 -12.62 4.05 -4.78
CA ASP A 245 -13.00 4.54 -3.47
C ASP A 245 -12.77 3.43 -2.44
N SER A 246 -11.58 3.44 -1.83
CA SER A 246 -11.16 2.37 -0.94
C SER A 246 -12.12 2.14 0.23
N ARG A 247 -12.74 3.20 0.77
CA ARG A 247 -13.68 3.07 1.89
C ARG A 247 -14.95 2.34 1.45
N ALA A 248 -15.58 2.81 0.39
CA ALA A 248 -16.80 2.18 -0.13
C ALA A 248 -16.55 0.73 -0.56
N GLN A 249 -15.39 0.46 -1.13
CA GLN A 249 -14.95 -0.88 -1.51
C GLN A 249 -14.81 -1.79 -0.28
N HIS A 250 -14.09 -1.37 0.76
CA HIS A 250 -13.95 -2.16 1.99
C HIS A 250 -15.30 -2.39 2.67
N GLU A 251 -16.13 -1.36 2.83
CA GLU A 251 -17.46 -1.51 3.48
C GLU A 251 -18.35 -2.49 2.72
N SER A 252 -18.29 -2.49 1.38
CA SER A 252 -18.98 -3.51 0.57
C SER A 252 -18.43 -4.92 0.82
N MET A 253 -17.10 -5.07 0.94
CA MET A 253 -16.47 -6.38 1.18
C MET A 253 -16.68 -6.89 2.61
N ILE A 254 -16.77 -6.00 3.61
CA ILE A 254 -17.19 -6.34 4.98
C ILE A 254 -18.59 -6.97 4.93
N GLY A 255 -19.56 -6.29 4.30
CA GLY A 255 -20.94 -6.77 4.23
C GLY A 255 -21.11 -8.06 3.43
N LYS A 256 -20.38 -8.23 2.32
CA LYS A 256 -20.50 -9.41 1.45
C LYS A 256 -19.72 -10.63 1.94
N TYR A 257 -18.54 -10.41 2.51
CA TYR A 257 -17.54 -11.47 2.68
C TYR A 257 -16.92 -11.53 4.08
N GLY A 258 -17.37 -10.70 5.02
CA GLY A 258 -16.87 -10.72 6.40
C GLY A 258 -15.39 -10.35 6.48
N TYR A 259 -14.95 -9.35 5.73
CA TYR A 259 -13.63 -8.76 5.90
C TYR A 259 -13.48 -8.25 7.34
N GLU A 260 -12.44 -8.70 8.06
CA GLU A 260 -12.14 -8.23 9.41
C GLU A 260 -11.31 -6.94 9.38
N THR A 261 -11.67 -6.02 10.25
CA THR A 261 -11.04 -4.71 10.45
C THR A 261 -10.37 -4.66 11.81
N ALA A 262 -9.45 -3.72 12.00
CA ALA A 262 -8.76 -3.54 13.27
C ALA A 262 -8.32 -2.08 13.48
N PRO A 263 -8.27 -1.59 14.73
CA PRO A 263 -7.63 -0.32 15.03
C PRO A 263 -6.15 -0.33 14.63
N GLN A 264 -5.63 0.84 14.23
CA GLN A 264 -4.23 1.03 13.85
C GLN A 264 -3.65 2.23 14.62
N THR A 265 -2.40 2.14 15.05
CA THR A 265 -1.79 3.08 16.00
C THR A 265 -1.76 4.53 15.50
N ARG A 266 -1.38 4.74 14.25
CA ARG A 266 -1.04 6.07 13.70
C ARG A 266 -1.99 6.52 12.60
N THR A 267 -3.22 6.01 12.56
CA THR A 267 -4.24 6.37 11.57
C THR A 267 -5.65 6.06 12.08
N PHE A 268 -6.65 6.85 11.66
CA PHE A 268 -8.07 6.61 11.94
C PHE A 268 -8.70 5.54 11.04
N ASP A 269 -8.05 5.20 9.92
CA ASP A 269 -8.46 4.11 9.03
C ASP A 269 -8.30 2.75 9.71
N THR A 270 -9.35 1.95 9.76
CA THR A 270 -9.34 0.60 10.39
C THR A 270 -9.33 -0.53 9.36
N TYR A 271 -9.05 -0.22 8.09
CA TYR A 271 -9.25 -1.12 6.95
C TYR A 271 -7.92 -1.52 6.31
N ASN A 272 -7.15 -0.57 5.76
CA ASN A 272 -6.20 -0.88 4.69
C ASN A 272 -5.05 -1.81 5.08
N ASP A 273 -4.38 -1.56 6.20
CA ASP A 273 -3.10 -2.21 6.52
C ASP A 273 -3.18 -3.07 7.78
N VAL A 274 -4.38 -3.55 8.10
CA VAL A 274 -4.67 -4.39 9.28
C VAL A 274 -3.93 -5.73 9.26
N ASP A 275 -3.38 -6.15 8.13
CA ASP A 275 -2.56 -7.35 7.98
C ASP A 275 -1.09 -7.15 8.40
N CYS A 276 -0.70 -5.95 8.84
CA CYS A 276 0.70 -5.64 9.15
C CYS A 276 0.88 -4.93 10.49
N TRP A 277 1.67 -5.52 11.39
CA TRP A 277 2.05 -4.84 12.64
C TRP A 277 2.88 -3.57 12.42
N ASN A 278 3.64 -3.51 11.32
CA ASN A 278 4.66 -2.46 11.13
C ASN A 278 4.24 -1.34 10.17
N TYR A 279 3.29 -1.54 9.24
CA TYR A 279 3.06 -0.58 8.16
C TYR A 279 2.51 0.76 8.66
N SER A 280 1.39 0.75 9.37
CA SER A 280 0.77 1.94 10.00
C SER A 280 1.32 2.20 11.42
N ASP A 281 2.53 1.72 11.70
CA ASP A 281 3.19 1.82 13.00
C ASP A 281 4.66 2.22 12.81
N VAL A 282 5.64 1.33 13.04
CA VAL A 282 7.08 1.65 12.93
C VAL A 282 7.49 2.17 11.54
N HIS A 283 6.96 1.60 10.45
CA HIS A 283 7.25 2.09 9.10
C HIS A 283 6.74 3.52 8.90
N ASP A 284 5.51 3.80 9.35
CA ASP A 284 4.95 5.15 9.29
C ASP A 284 5.68 6.15 10.20
N TYR A 285 6.17 5.70 11.35
CA TYR A 285 7.02 6.52 12.21
C TYR A 285 8.29 6.92 11.47
N ILE A 286 9.00 5.98 10.84
CA ILE A 286 10.19 6.29 10.03
C ILE A 286 9.84 7.23 8.87
N LYS A 287 8.68 7.03 8.22
CA LYS A 287 8.18 7.91 7.16
C LYS A 287 8.04 9.36 7.65
N LEU A 288 7.44 9.58 8.82
CA LEU A 288 7.34 10.91 9.43
C LEU A 288 8.72 11.55 9.64
N LEU A 289 9.69 10.78 10.13
CA LEU A 289 11.03 11.31 10.40
C LEU A 289 11.79 11.72 9.13
N LYS A 290 11.57 10.99 8.02
CA LYS A 290 12.22 11.25 6.74
C LYS A 290 11.52 12.30 5.89
N HIS A 291 10.19 12.33 5.94
CA HIS A 291 9.39 13.07 4.97
C HIS A 291 8.44 14.10 5.59
N GLY A 292 8.34 14.17 6.92
CA GLY A 292 7.56 15.19 7.62
C GLY A 292 6.04 14.99 7.58
N PHE A 293 5.56 13.82 7.15
CA PHE A 293 4.15 13.44 7.23
C PHE A 293 3.99 11.94 7.42
N GLY A 294 2.84 11.53 7.95
CA GLY A 294 2.48 10.13 8.18
C GLY A 294 1.29 9.68 7.34
N LYS A 295 0.92 8.41 7.49
CA LYS A 295 -0.16 7.72 6.79
C LYS A 295 -1.52 8.32 7.09
N VAL A 296 -1.72 8.85 8.31
CA VAL A 296 -2.93 9.59 8.65
C VAL A 296 -3.17 10.80 7.74
N VAL A 297 -2.11 11.47 7.27
CA VAL A 297 -2.22 12.59 6.33
C VAL A 297 -2.66 12.08 4.96
N ASP A 298 -2.16 10.93 4.50
CA ASP A 298 -2.62 10.31 3.25
C ASP A 298 -4.12 10.00 3.30
N HIS A 299 -4.58 9.40 4.40
CA HIS A 299 -5.99 9.06 4.58
C HIS A 299 -6.87 10.31 4.70
N ALA A 300 -6.44 11.31 5.44
CA ALA A 300 -7.14 12.59 5.53
C ALA A 300 -7.28 13.26 4.16
N CYS A 301 -6.19 13.34 3.38
CA CYS A 301 -6.22 13.86 2.02
C CYS A 301 -7.17 13.07 1.12
N ARG A 302 -7.21 11.74 1.23
CA ARG A 302 -8.15 10.90 0.49
C ARG A 302 -9.60 11.22 0.84
N GLU A 303 -9.95 11.33 2.13
CA GLU A 303 -11.33 11.63 2.55
C GLU A 303 -11.78 13.05 2.17
N ILE A 304 -10.86 14.03 2.17
CA ILE A 304 -11.13 15.38 1.63
C ILE A 304 -11.46 15.30 0.14
N ARG A 305 -10.63 14.59 -0.65
CA ARG A 305 -10.81 14.47 -2.10
C ARG A 305 -12.06 13.69 -2.49
N LEU A 306 -12.47 12.74 -1.65
CA LEU A 306 -13.73 12.02 -1.78
C LEU A 306 -14.93 12.78 -1.17
N ARG A 307 -14.72 14.03 -0.75
CA ARG A 307 -15.76 14.96 -0.28
C ARG A 307 -16.52 14.47 0.96
N ARG A 308 -15.89 13.64 1.79
CA ARG A 308 -16.46 13.08 3.03
C ARG A 308 -15.91 13.73 4.30
N MET A 309 -14.97 14.65 4.15
CA MET A 309 -14.29 15.28 5.28
C MET A 309 -13.90 16.69 4.88
N SER A 310 -14.24 17.67 5.72
CA SER A 310 -13.74 19.04 5.52
C SER A 310 -12.25 19.11 5.88
N ARG A 311 -11.59 20.17 5.44
CA ARG A 311 -10.18 20.41 5.78
C ARG A 311 -10.01 20.58 7.30
N GLU A 312 -10.92 21.28 7.94
CA GLU A 312 -10.91 21.56 9.38
C GLU A 312 -11.04 20.27 10.19
N THR A 313 -12.02 19.43 9.86
CA THR A 313 -12.19 18.11 10.49
C THR A 313 -10.95 17.24 10.28
N ALA A 314 -10.36 17.26 9.08
CA ALA A 314 -9.15 16.51 8.77
C ALA A 314 -7.95 16.94 9.63
N ILE A 315 -7.76 18.25 9.82
CA ILE A 315 -6.70 18.81 10.67
C ILE A 315 -6.86 18.31 12.11
N ASP A 316 -8.08 18.35 12.65
CA ASP A 316 -8.33 17.93 14.03
C ASP A 316 -8.15 16.42 14.25
N LEU A 317 -8.50 15.59 13.27
CA LEU A 317 -8.27 14.14 13.32
C LEU A 317 -6.78 13.77 13.19
N VAL A 318 -6.02 14.50 12.37
CA VAL A 318 -4.60 14.20 12.12
C VAL A 318 -3.72 14.54 13.33
N LYS A 319 -3.97 15.68 14.01
CA LYS A 319 -3.16 16.19 15.12
C LYS A 319 -2.75 15.13 16.16
N PRO A 320 -3.69 14.39 16.79
CA PRO A 320 -3.33 13.44 17.85
C PRO A 320 -2.61 12.18 17.32
N LEU A 321 -2.82 11.82 16.05
CA LEU A 321 -2.34 10.55 15.47
C LEU A 321 -0.97 10.68 14.82
N LEU A 322 -0.65 11.84 14.24
CA LEU A 322 0.58 12.03 13.46
C LEU A 322 1.84 11.77 14.29
N PHE A 323 1.87 12.23 15.54
CA PHE A 323 3.04 12.10 16.42
C PHE A 323 2.92 10.96 17.44
N ALA A 324 1.90 10.11 17.34
CA ALA A 324 1.73 8.97 18.24
C ALA A 324 2.92 8.00 18.15
N LYS A 325 3.49 7.60 19.30
CA LYS A 325 4.63 6.67 19.32
C LYS A 325 4.23 5.30 18.74
N PRO A 326 5.13 4.62 18.01
CA PRO A 326 4.85 3.27 17.52
C PRO A 326 4.61 2.32 18.69
N SER A 327 3.59 1.46 18.58
CA SER A 327 3.25 0.46 19.60
C SER A 327 4.03 -0.85 19.42
N ASN A 328 4.51 -1.13 18.20
CA ASN A 328 5.11 -2.41 17.83
C ASN A 328 6.63 -2.33 17.62
N LEU A 329 7.27 -1.26 18.10
CA LEU A 329 8.72 -1.08 17.95
C LEU A 329 9.49 -2.25 18.57
N THR A 330 9.20 -2.61 19.82
CA THR A 330 9.86 -3.73 20.51
C THR A 330 9.75 -5.03 19.72
N LEU A 331 8.57 -5.33 19.17
CA LEU A 331 8.36 -6.54 18.37
C LEU A 331 9.27 -6.58 17.13
N LEU A 332 9.44 -5.44 16.44
CA LEU A 332 10.36 -5.35 15.30
C LEU A 332 11.82 -5.47 15.73
N LEU A 333 12.22 -4.82 16.83
CA LEU A 333 13.58 -4.84 17.35
C LEU A 333 14.01 -6.26 17.74
N ASP A 334 13.14 -6.98 18.44
CA ASP A 334 13.37 -8.38 18.83
C ASP A 334 13.48 -9.28 17.59
N TRP A 335 12.60 -9.08 16.59
CA TRP A 335 12.65 -9.84 15.34
C TRP A 335 13.96 -9.59 14.57
N LEU A 336 14.42 -8.33 14.51
CA LEU A 336 15.68 -7.95 13.85
C LEU A 336 16.94 -8.30 14.65
N GLY A 337 16.81 -8.50 15.96
CA GLY A 337 17.93 -8.68 16.88
C GLY A 337 18.77 -7.41 17.05
N ILE A 338 18.13 -6.24 17.14
CA ILE A 338 18.81 -4.95 17.34
C ILE A 338 18.27 -4.22 18.57
N THR A 339 19.07 -3.36 19.19
CA THR A 339 18.64 -2.55 20.34
C THR A 339 17.90 -1.30 19.89
N GLU A 340 17.11 -0.72 20.79
CA GLU A 340 16.43 0.56 20.54
C GLU A 340 17.44 1.70 20.27
N ASN A 341 18.57 1.73 20.97
CA ASN A 341 19.63 2.72 20.72
C ASN A 341 20.20 2.59 19.29
N ALA A 342 20.42 1.36 18.80
CA ALA A 342 20.88 1.13 17.44
C ALA A 342 19.83 1.57 16.40
N PHE A 343 18.54 1.34 16.69
CA PHE A 343 17.44 1.81 15.86
C PHE A 343 17.42 3.32 15.73
N HIS A 344 17.42 4.05 16.86
CA HIS A 344 17.40 5.52 16.84
C HIS A 344 18.65 6.09 16.21
N TYR A 345 19.82 5.48 16.45
CA TYR A 345 21.08 5.90 15.80
C TYR A 345 20.97 5.86 14.27
N VAL A 346 20.46 4.76 13.70
CA VAL A 346 20.31 4.61 12.24
C VAL A 346 19.23 5.55 11.70
N VAL A 347 18.08 5.61 12.34
CA VAL A 347 16.97 6.48 11.94
C VAL A 347 17.38 7.95 11.91
N ASP A 348 18.16 8.39 12.89
CA ASP A 348 18.63 9.77 12.98
C ASP A 348 19.59 10.16 11.85
N GLN A 349 20.30 9.20 11.24
CA GLN A 349 21.09 9.46 10.03
C GLN A 349 20.20 9.76 8.82
N HIS A 350 18.97 9.24 8.82
CA HIS A 350 17.98 9.45 7.75
C HIS A 350 16.97 10.55 8.06
N ARG A 351 17.02 11.13 9.26
CA ARG A 351 16.10 12.17 9.70
C ARG A 351 16.30 13.43 8.88
N ASN A 352 15.22 13.96 8.33
CA ASN A 352 15.30 15.09 7.43
C ASN A 352 15.39 16.42 8.21
N ARG A 353 16.53 17.10 8.07
CA ARG A 353 16.84 18.38 8.74
C ARG A 353 15.96 19.55 8.32
N GLN A 354 15.17 19.42 7.25
CA GLN A 354 14.17 20.42 6.87
C GLN A 354 12.98 20.43 7.84
N PHE A 355 12.72 19.32 8.52
CA PHE A 355 11.60 19.19 9.45
C PHE A 355 12.05 19.07 10.91
N TRP A 356 13.28 18.65 11.14
CA TRP A 356 13.76 18.32 12.47
C TRP A 356 15.05 19.08 12.81
N SER A 357 15.08 19.65 14.01
CA SER A 357 16.27 20.28 14.60
C SER A 357 16.47 19.75 16.03
N ARG A 358 17.69 19.84 16.54
CA ARG A 358 17.97 19.56 17.96
C ARG A 358 17.84 20.83 18.78
N ASP A 359 17.23 20.73 19.96
CA ASP A 359 17.23 21.79 20.96
C ASP A 359 18.54 21.79 21.78
N ASP A 360 18.63 22.70 22.76
CA ASP A 360 19.80 22.84 23.64
C ASP A 360 20.06 21.59 24.52
N ALA A 361 19.03 20.75 24.73
CA ALA A 361 19.14 19.48 25.43
C ALA A 361 19.54 18.32 24.50
N TRP A 362 19.85 18.61 23.23
CA TRP A 362 20.15 17.63 22.17
C TRP A 362 18.95 16.73 21.78
N GLU A 363 17.74 17.11 22.15
CA GLU A 363 16.51 16.39 21.81
C GLU A 363 15.95 16.85 20.46
N TRP A 364 15.38 15.91 19.70
CA TRP A 364 14.80 16.21 18.40
C TRP A 364 13.44 16.90 18.52
N GLN A 365 13.35 18.10 17.97
CA GLN A 365 12.13 18.88 17.86
C GLN A 365 11.65 18.95 16.40
N PHE A 366 10.34 18.84 16.21
CA PHE A 366 9.72 19.04 14.91
C PHE A 366 9.54 20.54 14.66
N GLY A 367 10.34 21.10 13.76
CA GLY A 367 10.46 22.54 13.54
C GLY A 367 9.39 23.17 12.65
N VAL A 368 8.34 22.42 12.27
CA VAL A 368 7.27 22.90 11.39
C VAL A 368 5.93 22.82 12.12
N ASP A 369 5.25 23.95 12.27
CA ASP A 369 3.85 23.96 12.75
C ASP A 369 2.91 23.56 11.60
N LEU A 370 2.77 22.25 11.40
CA LEU A 370 1.88 21.68 10.39
C LEU A 370 0.41 22.11 10.62
N PRO A 371 -0.16 21.99 11.83
CA PRO A 371 -1.50 22.50 12.11
C PRO A 371 -1.75 23.94 11.67
N GLN A 372 -0.85 24.85 12.04
CA GLN A 372 -0.97 26.25 11.68
C GLN A 372 -0.82 26.44 10.16
N GLY A 373 0.17 25.78 9.54
CA GLY A 373 0.39 25.84 8.10
C GLY A 373 -0.82 25.33 7.30
N TRP A 374 -1.44 24.24 7.74
CA TRP A 374 -2.65 23.72 7.13
C TRP A 374 -3.83 24.69 7.27
N ALA A 375 -4.04 25.25 8.46
CA ALA A 375 -5.14 26.19 8.72
C ALA A 375 -4.99 27.48 7.90
N GLN A 376 -3.78 28.05 7.83
CA GLN A 376 -3.53 29.31 7.12
C GLN A 376 -3.56 29.17 5.60
N SER A 377 -3.21 28.00 5.08
CA SER A 377 -3.15 27.79 3.63
C SER A 377 -4.46 27.33 3.01
N GLY A 378 -5.47 27.01 3.83
CA GLY A 378 -6.77 26.58 3.32
C GLY A 378 -7.48 27.70 2.56
N ASP A 379 -8.01 27.38 1.38
CA ASP A 379 -8.81 28.32 0.58
C ASP A 379 -10.27 27.82 0.48
N PRO A 380 -11.24 28.54 1.07
CA PRO A 380 -12.66 28.21 0.96
C PRO A 380 -13.17 28.13 -0.47
N ASP A 381 -12.62 28.91 -1.40
CA ASP A 381 -13.04 28.90 -2.81
C ASP A 381 -12.57 27.62 -3.53
N GLN A 382 -11.54 26.96 -2.99
CA GLN A 382 -11.04 25.67 -3.49
C GLN A 382 -11.59 24.47 -2.71
N ALA A 383 -12.45 24.69 -1.70
CA ALA A 383 -13.07 23.62 -0.94
C ALA A 383 -14.09 22.85 -1.79
N LEU A 384 -14.14 21.54 -1.62
CA LEU A 384 -15.13 20.71 -2.29
C LEU A 384 -16.43 20.66 -1.48
N PRO A 385 -17.60 20.75 -2.13
CA PRO A 385 -18.87 20.58 -1.43
C PRO A 385 -18.96 19.16 -0.86
N SER A 386 -19.30 19.07 0.42
CA SER A 386 -19.43 17.79 1.09
C SER A 386 -20.59 16.96 0.50
N VAL A 387 -20.34 15.68 0.25
CA VAL A 387 -21.37 14.73 -0.23
C VAL A 387 -21.95 13.85 0.89
N GLY A 388 -21.56 14.13 2.14
CA GLY A 388 -22.05 13.46 3.34
C GLY A 388 -21.22 13.79 4.57
N GLU A 389 -21.74 13.50 5.76
CA GLU A 389 -20.96 13.65 6.99
C GLU A 389 -19.86 12.60 7.09
N HIS A 390 -18.73 12.99 7.68
CA HIS A 390 -17.70 12.02 8.05
C HIS A 390 -18.29 11.02 9.03
N ARG A 391 -18.17 9.73 8.71
CA ARG A 391 -18.57 8.64 9.59
C ARG A 391 -17.34 7.87 10.03
N ASP A 392 -17.38 7.33 11.23
CA ASP A 392 -16.34 6.43 11.71
C ASP A 392 -16.20 5.21 10.81
N PHE A 393 -14.99 4.67 10.75
CA PHE A 393 -14.72 3.41 10.08
C PHE A 393 -15.32 2.26 10.89
N ILE A 394 -15.84 1.25 10.20
CA ILE A 394 -16.45 0.07 10.82
C ILE A 394 -15.36 -0.72 11.56
N LEU A 395 -15.63 -1.04 12.82
CA LEU A 395 -14.86 -2.02 13.58
C LEU A 395 -15.68 -3.30 13.72
N THR A 396 -15.20 -4.36 13.09
CA THR A 396 -15.79 -5.69 13.13
C THR A 396 -15.38 -6.41 14.41
N GLY A 397 -16.21 -7.35 14.87
CA GLY A 397 -15.82 -8.27 15.95
C GLY A 397 -14.62 -9.14 15.54
N LYS A 398 -13.84 -9.59 16.53
CA LYS A 398 -12.78 -10.58 16.31
C LYS A 398 -13.42 -11.95 16.15
N ASP A 399 -13.27 -12.56 14.98
CA ASP A 399 -13.64 -13.96 14.80
C ASP A 399 -12.61 -14.86 15.52
N ALA A 400 -13.11 -15.80 16.33
CA ALA A 400 -12.27 -16.82 16.92
C ALA A 400 -11.73 -17.77 15.82
N SER A 401 -10.62 -18.45 16.11
CA SER A 401 -10.26 -19.61 15.30
C SER A 401 -11.39 -20.62 15.37
N THR A 402 -11.80 -21.11 14.21
CA THR A 402 -12.81 -22.17 14.06
C THR A 402 -12.13 -23.51 13.82
N ASP A 403 -10.84 -23.63 14.14
CA ASP A 403 -10.11 -24.90 14.10
C ASP A 403 -10.78 -25.85 15.09
N ARG A 404 -11.75 -26.62 14.60
CA ARG A 404 -12.55 -27.58 15.36
C ARG A 404 -11.89 -28.96 15.26
N ALA A 405 -11.96 -29.73 16.34
CA ALA A 405 -11.46 -31.09 16.37
C ALA A 405 -12.20 -32.04 15.41
N ASP A 406 -13.44 -31.72 15.05
CA ASP A 406 -14.35 -32.64 14.35
C ASP A 406 -14.48 -32.37 12.83
N SER A 407 -13.60 -31.56 12.24
CA SER A 407 -13.58 -31.27 10.80
C SER A 407 -12.18 -30.99 10.28
N TYR A 408 -11.91 -31.26 9.00
CA TYR A 408 -10.63 -30.92 8.39
C TYR A 408 -10.40 -29.41 8.37
N ILE A 409 -9.22 -28.99 8.82
CA ILE A 409 -8.72 -27.63 8.65
C ILE A 409 -8.20 -27.50 7.21
N LEU A 410 -8.95 -26.81 6.35
CA LEU A 410 -8.57 -26.61 4.95
C LEU A 410 -7.39 -25.64 4.80
N ILE A 411 -7.32 -24.64 5.70
CA ILE A 411 -6.25 -23.64 5.78
C ILE A 411 -6.08 -23.26 7.24
N GLY A 412 -4.88 -23.43 7.79
CA GLY A 412 -4.59 -23.02 9.16
C GLY A 412 -4.74 -21.51 9.32
N LYS A 413 -5.48 -21.09 10.35
CA LYS A 413 -5.44 -19.71 10.86
C LYS A 413 -4.16 -19.61 11.70
N GLY A 414 -3.03 -19.36 11.05
CA GLY A 414 -1.69 -19.44 11.64
C GLY A 414 -1.63 -19.00 13.12
N THR A 415 -1.06 -19.84 13.96
CA THR A 415 -0.81 -19.58 15.39
C THR A 415 0.69 -19.54 15.63
N ALA A 416 1.12 -18.69 16.58
CA ALA A 416 2.52 -18.49 16.94
C ALA A 416 3.21 -19.76 17.45
#